data_AF-A0A376VLK5-F1
#
_entry.id   AF-A0A376VLK5-F1
#
_cell.length_a   1.000
_cell.length_b   1.000
_cell.length_c   1.000
_cell.angle_alpha   90.00
_cell.angle_beta   90.00
_cell.angle_gamma   90.00
#
_symmetry.space_group_name_H-M   'P 1'
#
loop_
_entity.id
_entity.type
_entity.pdbx_description
1 polymer ?
#
loop_
_entity_poly.entity_id
_entity_poly.type
_entity_poly.pdbx_seq_one_letter_code
_entity_poly.pdbx_strand_id
1 'polypeptide(L)'
;MTLSTSASLSPVSSSLPRQAYHLVHEQVISPLHSHLTRLIAAWTGCDANDTRMILHTHALIGEILAFRLGKETILLRTGWTAFDEEKTELINQTVTCHIDLILQGLSQRSL
;
A
#
# COMPACT_ATOMS: atom_id res chain seq x y z
N MET A 1 43.52 41.56 14.51
CA MET A 1 42.74 41.32 13.28
C MET A 1 42.69 39.82 13.07
N THR A 2 41.77 39.14 13.74
CA THR A 2 41.61 37.67 13.69
C THR A 2 40.30 37.38 12.96
N LEU A 3 40.41 36.82 11.76
CA LEU A 3 39.27 36.44 10.92
C LEU A 3 38.57 35.23 11.55
N SER A 4 37.38 35.47 12.12
CA SER A 4 36.44 34.43 12.52
C SER A 4 35.76 33.88 11.27
N THR A 5 36.12 32.67 10.85
CA THR A 5 35.48 31.97 9.75
C THR A 5 34.18 31.35 10.28
N SER A 6 33.05 32.02 10.02
CA SER A 6 31.74 31.42 10.20
C SER A 6 31.49 30.40 9.10
N ALA A 7 31.58 29.11 9.44
CA ALA A 7 31.10 28.06 8.56
C ALA A 7 29.57 28.13 8.55
N SER A 8 28.98 28.65 7.46
CA SER A 8 27.54 28.56 7.25
C SER A 8 27.18 27.10 7.04
N LEU A 9 26.64 26.45 8.08
CA LEU A 9 25.90 25.21 7.93
C LEU A 9 24.66 25.52 7.08
N SER A 10 24.70 25.12 5.81
CA SER A 10 23.52 25.10 4.95
C SER A 10 22.47 24.20 5.62
N PRO A 11 21.21 24.63 5.77
CA PRO A 11 20.18 23.78 6.34
C PRO A 11 19.97 22.61 5.38
N VAL A 12 20.14 21.38 5.88
CA VAL A 12 19.66 20.17 5.20
C VAL A 12 18.22 20.42 4.78
N SER A 13 17.99 20.41 3.47
CA SER A 13 16.69 20.69 2.87
C SER A 13 15.70 19.59 3.27
N SER A 14 14.73 19.97 4.11
CA SER A 14 13.59 19.13 4.53
C SER A 14 12.68 18.68 3.37
N SER A 15 13.02 19.00 2.13
CA SER A 15 12.29 18.65 0.90
C SER A 15 12.67 17.30 0.30
N LEU A 16 13.83 16.73 0.65
CA LEU A 16 14.31 15.47 0.05
C LEU A 16 13.35 14.30 0.24
N PRO A 17 12.77 14.04 1.44
CA PRO A 17 11.83 12.94 1.63
C PRO A 17 10.55 13.10 0.82
N ARG A 18 10.05 14.34 0.68
CA ARG A 18 8.81 14.64 -0.06
C ARG A 18 9.00 14.50 -1.56
N GLN A 19 10.13 14.98 -2.10
CA GLN A 19 10.45 14.85 -3.52
C GLN A 19 10.74 13.40 -3.92
N ALA A 20 11.46 12.66 -3.08
CA ALA A 20 11.69 11.23 -3.30
C ALA A 20 10.37 10.43 -3.26
N TYR A 21 9.51 10.71 -2.27
CA TYR A 21 8.18 10.11 -2.22
C TYR A 21 7.34 10.45 -3.44
N HIS A 22 7.37 11.71 -3.90
CA HIS A 22 6.63 12.12 -5.09
C HIS A 22 7.08 11.35 -6.34
N LEU A 23 8.38 11.12 -6.52
CA LEU A 23 8.88 10.32 -7.64
C LEU A 23 8.43 8.87 -7.56
N VAL A 24 8.53 8.24 -6.38
CA VAL A 24 8.04 6.86 -6.17
C VAL A 24 6.53 6.78 -6.37
N HIS A 25 5.80 7.80 -5.92
CA HIS A 25 4.36 7.90 -6.09
C HIS A 25 4.00 7.92 -7.58
N GLU A 26 4.57 8.87 -8.33
CA GLU A 26 4.26 9.04 -9.75
C GLU A 26 4.68 7.84 -10.60
N GLN A 27 5.84 7.24 -10.31
CA GLN A 27 6.39 6.20 -11.18
C GLN A 27 5.92 4.78 -10.83
N VAL A 28 5.51 4.55 -9.58
CA VAL A 28 5.22 3.18 -9.10
C VAL A 28 3.83 3.09 -8.47
N ILE A 29 3.57 3.90 -7.43
CA ILE A 29 2.35 3.74 -6.63
C ILE A 29 1.11 4.10 -7.46
N SER A 30 1.12 5.25 -8.12
CA SER A 30 -0.01 5.75 -8.91
C SER A 30 -0.35 4.81 -10.08
N PRO A 31 0.62 4.38 -10.92
CA PRO A 31 0.35 3.39 -11.95
C PRO A 31 -0.20 2.09 -11.39
N LEU A 32 0.44 1.49 -10.38
CA LEU A 32 -0.03 0.24 -9.80
C LEU A 32 -1.45 0.36 -9.24
N HIS A 33 -1.71 1.39 -8.44
CA HIS A 33 -3.02 1.64 -7.84
C HIS A 33 -4.11 1.85 -8.89
N SER A 34 -3.82 2.64 -9.94
CA SER A 34 -4.75 2.89 -11.05
C SER A 34 -5.07 1.61 -11.81
N HIS A 35 -4.08 0.76 -12.09
CA HIS A 35 -4.30 -0.52 -12.76
C HIS A 35 -5.17 -1.46 -11.91
N LEU A 36 -4.88 -1.58 -10.62
CA LEU A 36 -5.69 -2.39 -9.71
C LEU A 36 -7.13 -1.86 -9.61
N THR A 37 -7.31 -0.54 -9.54
CA THR A 37 -8.65 0.08 -9.48
C THR A 37 -9.45 -0.25 -10.72
N ARG A 38 -8.83 -0.18 -11.91
CA ARG A 38 -9.47 -0.56 -13.17
C ARG A 38 -9.82 -2.05 -13.24
N LEU A 39 -8.95 -2.94 -12.76
CA LEU A 39 -9.23 -4.38 -12.75
C LEU A 39 -10.43 -4.71 -11.86
N ILE A 40 -10.45 -4.16 -10.65
CA ILE A 40 -11.54 -4.37 -9.70
C ILE A 40 -12.85 -3.80 -10.26
N ALA A 41 -12.82 -2.57 -10.79
CA ALA A 41 -14.00 -1.94 -11.37
C ALA A 41 -14.54 -2.73 -12.58
N ALA A 42 -13.65 -3.24 -13.43
CA ALA A 42 -14.04 -4.09 -14.55
C ALA A 42 -14.68 -5.41 -14.09
N TRP A 43 -14.16 -6.04 -13.03
CA TRP A 43 -14.74 -7.25 -12.45
C TRP A 43 -16.13 -6.99 -11.88
N THR A 44 -16.28 -5.89 -11.14
CA THR A 44 -17.52 -5.59 -10.42
C THR A 44 -18.55 -4.83 -11.25
N GLY A 45 -18.25 -4.45 -12.49
CA GLY A 45 -19.13 -3.62 -13.33
C GLY A 45 -19.28 -2.18 -12.85
N CYS A 46 -18.34 -1.67 -12.04
CA CYS A 46 -18.37 -0.30 -11.51
C CYS A 46 -17.56 0.68 -12.39
N ASP A 47 -17.73 1.98 -12.18
CA ASP A 47 -16.84 3.00 -12.77
C ASP A 47 -15.51 3.08 -12.00
N ALA A 48 -14.39 2.90 -12.71
CA ALA A 48 -13.05 3.00 -12.14
C ALA A 48 -12.69 4.41 -11.66
N ASN A 49 -13.38 5.45 -12.14
CA ASN A 49 -13.18 6.83 -11.68
C ASN A 49 -14.01 7.18 -10.44
N ASP A 50 -14.93 6.29 -10.02
CA ASP A 50 -15.66 6.48 -8.77
C ASP A 50 -14.66 6.44 -7.61
N THR A 51 -14.68 7.49 -6.78
CA THR A 51 -13.85 7.58 -5.57
C THR A 51 -14.04 6.36 -4.66
N ARG A 52 -15.24 5.78 -4.61
CA ARG A 52 -15.49 4.54 -3.83
C ARG A 52 -14.66 3.36 -4.34
N MET A 53 -14.47 3.22 -5.65
CA MET A 53 -13.62 2.15 -6.21
C MET A 53 -12.15 2.37 -5.90
N ILE A 54 -11.70 3.63 -5.89
CA ILE A 54 -10.34 4.00 -5.44
C ILE A 54 -10.16 3.59 -3.97
N LEU A 55 -11.15 3.88 -3.10
CA LEU A 55 -11.10 3.53 -1.68
C LEU A 55 -11.13 2.01 -1.44
N HIS A 56 -11.98 1.27 -2.15
CA HIS A 56 -12.00 -0.20 -2.07
C HIS A 56 -10.66 -0.81 -2.48
N THR A 57 -10.08 -0.32 -3.58
CA THR A 57 -8.76 -0.76 -4.03
C THR A 57 -7.68 -0.47 -2.98
N HIS A 58 -7.70 0.73 -2.39
CA HIS A 58 -6.75 1.10 -1.36
C HIS A 58 -6.84 0.20 -0.12
N ALA A 59 -8.07 -0.11 0.31
CA ALA A 59 -8.30 -1.00 1.45
C ALA A 59 -7.74 -2.41 1.20
N LEU A 60 -7.95 -2.99 0.01
CA LEU A 60 -7.42 -4.30 -0.38
C LEU A 60 -5.88 -4.32 -0.40
N ILE A 61 -5.24 -3.28 -0.93
CA ILE A 61 -3.78 -3.13 -0.86
C ILE A 61 -3.33 -3.05 0.60
N GLY A 62 -4.09 -2.36 1.43
CA GLY A 62 -3.87 -2.24 2.88
C GLY A 62 -3.81 -3.59 3.58
N GLU A 63 -4.64 -4.57 3.19
CA GLU A 63 -4.60 -5.92 3.76
C GLU A 63 -3.26 -6.61 3.54
N ILE A 64 -2.69 -6.49 2.34
CA ILE A 64 -1.35 -7.03 2.02
C ILE A 64 -0.27 -6.29 2.82
N LEU A 65 -0.35 -4.96 2.86
CA LEU A 65 0.62 -4.12 3.56
C LEU A 65 0.59 -4.33 5.08
N ALA A 66 -0.55 -4.71 5.65
CA ALA A 66 -0.71 -4.95 7.08
C ALA A 66 0.27 -6.02 7.60
N PHE A 67 0.56 -7.06 6.81
CA PHE A 67 1.54 -8.10 7.19
C PHE A 67 2.99 -7.61 7.20
N ARG A 68 3.30 -6.57 6.41
CA ARG A 68 4.62 -5.93 6.42
C ARG A 68 4.74 -4.87 7.52
N LEU A 69 3.77 -3.96 7.60
CA LEU A 69 3.79 -2.83 8.53
C LEU A 69 3.54 -3.29 9.98
N GLY A 70 2.67 -4.27 10.17
CA GLY A 70 2.35 -4.89 11.46
C GLY A 70 3.10 -6.19 11.72
N LYS A 71 4.23 -6.43 11.04
CA LYS A 71 4.98 -7.70 11.09
C LYS A 71 5.20 -8.21 12.51
N GLU A 72 5.73 -7.36 13.39
CA GLU A 72 6.05 -7.76 14.77
C GLU A 72 4.79 -8.18 15.53
N THR A 73 3.70 -7.43 15.36
CA THR A 73 2.41 -7.74 16.02
C THR A 73 1.89 -9.09 15.57
N ILE A 74 1.89 -9.39 14.27
CA ILE A 74 1.33 -10.65 13.79
C ILE A 74 2.21 -11.84 14.18
N LEU A 75 3.54 -11.72 14.12
CA LEU A 75 4.47 -12.77 14.56
C LEU A 75 4.26 -13.13 16.04
N LEU A 76 4.16 -12.13 16.92
CA LEU A 76 3.87 -12.34 18.34
C LEU A 76 2.50 -12.99 18.57
N ARG A 77 1.48 -12.58 17.80
CA ARG A 77 0.11 -13.10 17.95
C ARG A 77 -0.05 -14.52 17.46
N THR A 78 0.65 -14.91 16.40
CA THR A 78 0.62 -16.27 15.85
C THR A 78 1.63 -17.21 16.50
N GLY A 79 2.60 -16.66 17.25
CA GLY A 79 3.73 -17.41 17.80
C GLY A 79 4.77 -17.79 16.75
N TRP A 80 4.76 -17.13 15.58
CA TRP A 80 5.73 -17.37 14.52
C TRP A 80 7.03 -16.62 14.80
N THR A 81 8.16 -17.27 14.49
CA THR A 81 9.49 -16.64 14.61
C THR A 81 9.80 -15.74 13.42
N ALA A 82 9.33 -16.10 12.22
CA ALA A 82 9.50 -15.36 10.98
C ALA A 82 8.42 -15.74 9.97
N PHE A 83 8.36 -15.01 8.85
CA PHE A 83 7.65 -15.48 7.67
C PHE A 83 8.56 -16.42 6.87
N ASP A 84 8.09 -17.63 6.62
CA ASP A 84 8.66 -18.62 5.71
C ASP A 84 7.66 -18.92 4.58
N GLU A 85 7.98 -19.87 3.71
CA GLU A 85 7.16 -20.22 2.56
C GLU A 85 5.75 -20.67 2.98
N GLU A 86 5.64 -21.56 3.97
CA GLU A 86 4.36 -22.04 4.50
C GLU A 86 3.49 -20.90 5.05
N LYS A 87 4.08 -20.02 5.86
CA LYS A 87 3.36 -18.88 6.46
C LYS A 87 2.96 -17.84 5.41
N THR A 88 3.80 -17.65 4.40
CA THR A 88 3.51 -16.75 3.28
C THR A 88 2.35 -17.28 2.46
N GLU A 89 2.29 -18.60 2.25
CA GLU A 89 1.17 -19.25 1.56
C GLU A 89 -0.13 -19.14 2.36
N LEU A 90 -0.10 -19.29 3.68
CA LEU A 90 -1.27 -19.04 4.54
C LEU A 90 -1.77 -17.60 4.46
N ILE A 91 -0.86 -16.62 4.44
CA ILE A 91 -1.21 -15.21 4.24
C ILE A 91 -1.86 -15.01 2.86
N ASN A 92 -1.27 -15.61 1.82
CA ASN A 92 -1.78 -15.52 0.44
C ASN A 92 -3.20 -16.08 0.33
N GLN A 93 -3.46 -17.26 0.91
CA GLN A 93 -4.79 -17.87 0.95
C GLN A 93 -5.80 -16.99 1.69
N THR A 94 -5.40 -16.41 2.83
CA THR A 94 -6.24 -15.52 3.62
C THR A 94 -6.63 -14.28 2.82
N VAL A 95 -5.66 -13.58 2.23
CA VAL A 95 -5.91 -12.36 1.44
C VAL A 95 -6.71 -12.68 0.18
N THR A 96 -6.42 -13.79 -0.50
CA THR A 96 -7.19 -14.22 -1.69
C THR A 96 -8.66 -14.45 -1.34
N CYS A 97 -8.93 -15.15 -0.22
CA CYS A 97 -10.29 -15.35 0.27
C CYS A 97 -11.01 -14.01 0.51
N HIS A 98 -10.35 -13.05 1.17
CA HIS A 98 -10.94 -11.74 1.41
C HIS A 98 -11.21 -10.98 0.10
N ILE A 99 -10.28 -11.00 -0.85
CA ILE A 99 -10.45 -10.39 -2.17
C ILE A 99 -11.67 -10.99 -2.87
N ASP A 100 -11.79 -12.32 -2.91
CA ASP A 100 -12.93 -13.00 -3.54
C ASP A 100 -14.26 -12.56 -2.92
N LEU A 101 -14.35 -12.56 -1.59
CA LEU A 101 -15.55 -12.14 -0.86
C LEU A 101 -15.91 -10.68 -1.15
N ILE A 102 -14.92 -9.79 -1.16
CA ILE A 102 -15.12 -8.36 -1.42
C ILE A 102 -15.56 -8.15 -2.87
N LEU A 103 -14.89 -8.77 -3.85
CA LEU A 103 -15.24 -8.65 -5.26
C LEU A 103 -16.65 -9.17 -5.54
N GLN A 104 -17.03 -10.32 -4.96
CA GLN A 104 -18.38 -10.85 -5.07
C GLN A 104 -19.41 -9.90 -4.44
N GLY A 105 -19.13 -9.40 -3.23
CA GLY A 105 -20.02 -8.47 -2.53
C GLY A 105 -20.21 -7.13 -3.24
N LEU A 106 -19.16 -6.63 -3.90
CA LEU A 106 -19.24 -5.42 -4.71
C LEU A 106 -20.03 -5.66 -6.00
N SER A 107 -19.84 -6.80 -6.66
CA SER A 107 -20.54 -7.16 -7.90
C SER A 107 -22.05 -7.33 -7.70
N GLN A 108 -22.49 -7.75 -6.50
CA GLN A 108 -23.91 -7.86 -6.17
C GLN A 108 -24.59 -6.51 -5.93
N ARG A 109 -23.81 -5.47 -5.59
CA ARG A 109 -24.31 -4.13 -5.25
C ARG A 109 -24.27 -3.16 -6.44
N SER A 110 -23.59 -3.54 -7.52
CA SER A 110 -23.50 -2.77 -8.76
C SER A 110 -24.62 -3.11 -9.77
N LEU A 111 -25.31 -4.24 -9.57
CA LEU A 111 -26.59 -4.58 -10.21
C LEU A 111 -27.75 -3.84 -9.54
#